data_AF-A0A8T4DXY0-F1
#
_entry.id   AF-A0A8T4DXY0-F1
#
_cell.length_a   1.000
_cell.length_b   1.000
_cell.length_c   1.000
_cell.angle_alpha   90.00
_cell.angle_beta   90.00
_cell.angle_gamma   90.00
#
_symmetry.space_group_name_H-M   'P 1'
#
loop_
_entity.id
_entity.type
_entity.pdbx_description
1 polymer ?
#
loop_
_entity_poly.entity_id
_entity_poly.type
_entity_poly.pdbx_seq_one_letter_code
_entity_poly.pdbx_strand_id
1 'polypeptide(L)'
;MGFDFIIITGFSAFLPDIDWSMQFKWSMGNRHRTFAHNIWFMFLVSLISFVIVQNVFFSFGVIIGILSHLIADSLTVTGISWLYPYGYEKKFYFKGPLNMSNESERNTEKKITIELVSISGFLFLFKSVSVNIFSLEGVITILILIFVGYMLFKNFDKIIKKIIRNFNI
;
A
#
# COMPACT_ATOMS: atom_id res chain seq x y z
N MET A 1 -11.19 1.09 -16.13
CA MET A 1 -9.96 0.32 -15.82
C MET A 1 -8.98 1.07 -14.91
N GLY A 2 -8.71 2.37 -15.09
CA GLY A 2 -7.76 3.09 -14.22
C GLY A 2 -8.19 3.26 -12.76
N PHE A 3 -9.46 3.60 -12.52
CA PHE A 3 -9.97 3.87 -11.17
C PHE A 3 -10.11 2.62 -10.31
N ASP A 4 -10.60 1.53 -10.90
CA ASP A 4 -10.77 0.23 -10.22
C ASP A 4 -9.42 -0.29 -9.71
N PHE A 5 -8.35 -0.13 -10.51
CA PHE A 5 -7.01 -0.53 -10.13
C PHE A 5 -6.48 0.23 -8.91
N ILE A 6 -6.72 1.55 -8.83
CA ILE A 6 -6.33 2.37 -7.69
C ILE A 6 -7.07 1.93 -6.43
N ILE A 7 -8.37 1.65 -6.54
CA ILE A 7 -9.17 1.14 -5.41
C ILE A 7 -8.64 -0.21 -4.94
N ILE A 8 -8.39 -1.13 -5.85
CA ILE A 8 -7.88 -2.48 -5.52
C ILE A 8 -6.50 -2.39 -4.88
N THR A 9 -5.61 -1.55 -5.43
CA THR A 9 -4.26 -1.33 -4.89
C THR A 9 -4.33 -0.73 -3.49
N GLY A 10 -5.15 0.32 -3.29
CA GLY A 10 -5.34 0.93 -1.99
C GLY A 10 -5.94 -0.04 -0.96
N PHE A 11 -6.97 -0.80 -1.35
CA PHE A 11 -7.62 -1.76 -0.45
C PHE A 11 -6.69 -2.93 -0.08
N SER A 12 -5.97 -3.48 -1.05
CA SER A 12 -5.07 -4.61 -0.84
C SER A 12 -3.86 -4.28 0.03
N ALA A 13 -3.43 -3.00 0.07
CA ALA A 13 -2.39 -2.55 0.99
C ALA A 13 -2.75 -2.79 2.46
N PHE A 14 -4.03 -2.83 2.83
CA PHE A 14 -4.46 -3.09 4.22
C PHE A 14 -4.51 -4.58 4.59
N LEU A 15 -4.42 -5.49 3.61
CA LEU A 15 -4.58 -6.92 3.86
C LEU A 15 -3.52 -7.52 4.79
N PRO A 16 -2.22 -7.13 4.73
CA PRO A 16 -1.21 -7.61 5.67
C PRO A 16 -1.57 -7.34 7.14
N ASP A 17 -2.22 -6.21 7.44
CA ASP A 17 -2.59 -5.84 8.81
C ASP A 17 -3.71 -6.70 9.42
N ILE A 18 -4.26 -7.67 8.67
CA ILE A 18 -5.15 -8.70 9.24
C ILE A 18 -4.47 -9.45 10.40
N ASP A 19 -3.14 -9.60 10.36
CA ASP A 19 -2.34 -10.17 11.44
C ASP A 19 -2.55 -9.46 12.79
N TRP A 20 -2.82 -8.15 12.77
CA TRP A 20 -3.15 -7.40 13.98
C TRP A 20 -4.46 -7.89 14.61
N SER A 21 -5.48 -8.14 13.78
CA SER A 21 -6.74 -8.71 14.24
C SER A 21 -6.58 -10.16 14.68
N MET A 22 -5.77 -10.96 13.98
CA MET A 22 -5.46 -12.34 14.39
C MET A 22 -4.80 -12.39 15.78
N GLN A 23 -3.85 -11.48 16.03
CA GLN A 23 -3.14 -11.40 17.31
C GLN A 23 -4.05 -10.92 18.45
N PHE A 24 -4.71 -9.77 18.28
CA PHE A 24 -5.38 -9.07 19.39
C PHE A 24 -6.86 -9.40 19.52
N LYS A 25 -7.54 -9.79 18.44
CA LYS A 25 -8.98 -10.11 18.46
C LYS A 25 -9.25 -11.61 18.45
N TRP A 26 -8.49 -12.39 17.70
CA TRP A 26 -8.78 -13.81 17.49
C TRP A 26 -7.91 -14.75 18.34
N SER A 27 -6.96 -14.21 19.11
CA SER A 27 -6.04 -14.98 19.98
C SER A 27 -5.35 -16.15 19.25
N MET A 28 -5.08 -16.02 17.95
CA MET A 28 -4.50 -17.11 17.15
C MET A 28 -3.00 -17.35 17.38
N GLY A 29 -2.40 -16.75 18.43
CA GLY A 29 -0.98 -16.92 18.77
C GLY A 29 0.02 -16.35 17.75
N ASN A 30 -0.44 -15.94 16.56
CA ASN A 30 0.37 -15.31 15.54
C ASN A 30 0.81 -13.92 16.00
N ARG A 31 2.10 -13.65 15.92
CA ARG A 31 2.66 -12.33 16.17
C ARG A 31 2.35 -11.44 14.97
N HIS A 32 1.90 -10.21 15.21
CA HIS A 32 1.74 -9.22 14.17
C HIS A 32 3.07 -9.00 13.44
N ARG A 33 3.02 -8.87 12.10
CA ARG A 33 4.19 -8.74 11.20
C ARG A 33 4.96 -10.02 10.93
N THR A 34 4.29 -11.17 10.96
CA THR A 34 4.93 -12.45 10.63
C THR A 34 4.16 -13.27 9.61
N PHE A 35 2.87 -13.53 9.84
CA PHE A 35 2.11 -14.46 9.02
C PHE A 35 1.64 -13.84 7.70
N ALA A 36 1.15 -12.61 7.72
CA ALA A 36 0.68 -11.88 6.55
C ALA A 36 1.70 -10.89 5.97
N HIS A 37 2.76 -10.56 6.73
CA HIS A 37 3.82 -9.64 6.28
C HIS A 37 5.01 -10.36 5.63
N ASN A 38 4.73 -11.23 4.66
CA ASN A 38 5.75 -11.93 3.88
C ASN A 38 5.30 -12.14 2.43
N ILE A 39 6.26 -12.50 1.57
CA ILE A 39 6.01 -12.67 0.14
C ILE A 39 5.05 -13.82 -0.18
N TRP A 40 4.99 -14.86 0.67
CA TRP A 40 4.11 -16.00 0.45
C TRP A 40 2.65 -15.63 0.63
N PHE A 41 2.34 -14.81 1.64
CA PHE A 41 1.02 -14.24 1.81
C PHE A 41 0.61 -13.40 0.61
N MET A 42 1.52 -12.54 0.12
CA MET A 42 1.28 -11.76 -1.10
C MET A 42 0.95 -12.66 -2.29
N PHE A 43 1.75 -13.70 -2.55
CA PHE A 43 1.51 -14.63 -3.67
C PHE A 43 0.20 -15.41 -3.49
N LEU A 44 -0.11 -15.87 -2.28
CA LEU A 44 -1.33 -16.61 -1.99
C LEU A 44 -2.57 -15.75 -2.24
N VAL A 45 -2.62 -14.54 -1.68
CA VAL A 45 -3.76 -13.63 -1.85
C VAL A 45 -3.91 -13.22 -3.31
N SER A 46 -2.79 -12.94 -3.99
CA SER A 46 -2.81 -12.59 -5.41
C SER A 46 -3.31 -13.75 -6.28
N LEU A 47 -2.88 -14.99 -6.01
CA LEU A 47 -3.35 -16.18 -6.71
C LEU A 47 -4.85 -16.41 -6.48
N ILE A 48 -5.31 -16.30 -5.23
CA ILE A 48 -6.74 -16.43 -4.90
C ILE A 48 -7.55 -15.36 -5.64
N SER A 49 -7.08 -14.10 -5.65
CA SER A 49 -7.74 -13.03 -6.39
C SER A 49 -7.80 -13.29 -7.89
N PHE A 50 -6.74 -13.89 -8.47
CA PHE A 50 -6.71 -14.25 -9.87
C PHE A 50 -7.70 -15.37 -10.19
N VAL A 51 -7.76 -16.41 -9.37
CA VAL A 51 -8.67 -17.55 -9.58
C VAL A 51 -10.13 -17.11 -9.49
N ILE A 52 -10.47 -16.21 -8.55
CA ILE A 52 -11.84 -15.74 -8.33
C ILE A 52 -12.28 -14.73 -9.41
N VAL A 53 -11.44 -13.73 -9.68
CA VAL A 53 -11.81 -12.60 -10.55
C VAL A 53 -11.43 -12.86 -12.02
N GLN A 54 -10.52 -13.79 -12.27
CA GLN A 54 -9.97 -14.13 -13.60
C GLN A 54 -9.43 -12.92 -14.36
N ASN A 55 -8.92 -11.93 -13.62
CA ASN A 55 -8.39 -10.69 -14.16
C ASN A 55 -6.95 -10.45 -13.68
N VAL A 56 -6.03 -10.44 -14.64
CA VAL A 56 -4.59 -10.24 -14.37
C VAL A 56 -4.32 -8.86 -13.78
N PHE A 57 -5.02 -7.81 -14.23
CA PHE A 57 -4.84 -6.45 -13.72
C PHE A 57 -5.36 -6.29 -12.30
N PHE A 58 -6.47 -6.96 -11.96
CA PHE A 58 -6.96 -7.01 -10.59
C PHE A 58 -5.91 -7.61 -9.66
N SER A 59 -5.37 -8.77 -10.05
CA SER A 59 -4.35 -9.49 -9.29
C SER A 59 -3.05 -8.70 -9.17
N PHE A 60 -2.69 -7.96 -10.22
CA PHE A 60 -1.54 -7.07 -10.20
C PHE A 60 -1.73 -5.89 -9.24
N GLY A 61 -2.93 -5.31 -9.16
CA GLY A 61 -3.28 -4.29 -8.17
C GLY A 61 -3.11 -4.81 -6.74
N VAL A 62 -3.52 -6.06 -6.50
CA VAL A 62 -3.33 -6.75 -5.21
C VAL A 62 -1.84 -6.90 -4.86
N ILE A 63 -1.03 -7.35 -5.82
CA ILE A 63 0.43 -7.46 -5.63
C ILE A 63 1.03 -6.10 -5.26
N ILE A 64 0.73 -5.05 -6.04
CA ILE A 64 1.28 -3.72 -5.80
C ILE A 64 0.86 -3.16 -4.44
N GLY A 65 -0.41 -3.30 -4.06
CA GLY A 65 -0.90 -2.81 -2.79
C GLY A 65 -0.19 -3.48 -1.62
N ILE A 66 -0.19 -4.81 -1.58
CA ILE A 66 0.50 -5.57 -0.53
C ILE A 66 2.00 -5.26 -0.52
N LEU A 67 2.65 -5.23 -1.70
CA LEU A 67 4.09 -4.96 -1.80
C LEU A 67 4.45 -3.57 -1.28
N SER A 68 3.63 -2.55 -1.57
CA SER A 68 3.86 -1.19 -1.07
C SER A 68 3.83 -1.14 0.46
N HIS A 69 2.90 -1.87 1.09
CA HIS A 69 2.81 -2.01 2.54
C HIS A 69 4.03 -2.74 3.12
N LEU A 70 4.45 -3.85 2.50
CA LEU A 70 5.65 -4.60 2.93
C LEU A 70 6.93 -3.75 2.85
N ILE A 71 7.07 -2.95 1.80
CA ILE A 71 8.20 -2.01 1.65
C ILE A 71 8.14 -0.95 2.74
N ALA A 72 6.99 -0.33 2.98
CA ALA A 72 6.83 0.67 4.03
C ALA A 72 7.18 0.11 5.41
N ASP A 73 6.66 -1.06 5.76
CA ASP A 73 6.96 -1.70 7.04
C ASP A 73 8.44 -2.13 7.15
N SER A 74 9.11 -2.44 6.04
CA SER A 74 10.55 -2.72 6.00
C SER A 74 11.41 -1.51 6.32
N LEU A 75 10.91 -0.28 6.12
CA LEU A 75 11.61 0.96 6.46
C LEU A 75 11.54 1.30 7.95
N THR A 76 10.76 0.54 8.73
CA THR A 76 10.62 0.73 10.17
C THR A 76 11.68 -0.02 10.98
N VAL A 77 11.95 0.44 12.20
CA VAL A 77 12.85 -0.23 13.16
C VAL A 77 12.37 -1.63 13.52
N THR A 78 11.05 -1.84 13.49
CA THR A 78 10.43 -3.14 13.73
C THR A 78 10.69 -4.09 12.57
N GLY A 79 10.69 -3.58 11.33
CA GLY A 79 10.94 -4.34 10.10
C GLY A 79 9.93 -5.46 9.86
N ILE A 80 10.20 -6.26 8.81
CA ILE A 80 9.45 -7.49 8.49
C ILE A 80 10.40 -8.61 8.05
N SER A 81 9.94 -9.85 8.19
CA SER A 81 10.61 -11.03 7.66
C SER A 81 10.00 -11.41 6.30
N TRP A 82 10.68 -11.06 5.21
CA TRP A 82 10.15 -11.22 3.86
C TRP A 82 9.85 -12.67 3.46
N LEU A 83 10.59 -13.62 4.04
CA LEU A 83 10.51 -15.05 3.70
C LEU A 83 9.99 -15.92 4.85
N TYR A 84 9.41 -15.33 5.91
CA TYR A 84 8.80 -16.10 7.01
C TYR A 84 7.89 -17.23 6.48
N PRO A 85 7.96 -18.48 6.99
CA PRO A 85 8.73 -18.92 8.16
C PRO A 85 10.19 -19.28 7.88
N TYR A 86 10.66 -19.22 6.62
CA TYR A 86 12.05 -19.49 6.29
C TYR A 86 12.95 -18.37 6.85
N GLY A 87 13.97 -18.76 7.64
CA GLY A 87 14.88 -17.80 8.26
C GLY A 87 14.34 -17.15 9.53
N TYR A 88 13.57 -17.90 10.34
CA TYR A 88 13.07 -17.54 11.67
C TYR A 88 14.14 -16.88 12.58
N GLU A 89 15.42 -17.18 12.37
CA GLU A 89 16.59 -16.55 13.00
C GLU A 89 16.92 -15.13 12.46
N LYS A 90 15.93 -14.41 11.91
CA LYS A 90 16.09 -13.06 11.33
C LYS A 90 17.02 -12.98 10.12
N LYS A 91 17.29 -14.09 9.43
CA LYS A 91 18.18 -14.12 8.25
C LYS A 91 17.66 -13.30 7.07
N PHE A 92 16.34 -13.19 6.94
CA PHE A 92 15.66 -12.43 5.87
C PHE A 92 14.84 -11.27 6.42
N TYR A 93 15.34 -10.67 7.49
CA TYR A 93 14.68 -9.59 8.20
C TYR A 93 15.20 -8.24 7.70
N PHE A 94 14.33 -7.46 7.06
CA PHE A 94 14.66 -6.12 6.60
C PHE A 94 14.05 -5.10 7.57
N LYS A 95 14.89 -4.19 8.05
CA LYS A 95 14.50 -3.11 8.97
C LYS A 95 15.19 -1.82 8.56
N GLY A 96 14.48 -0.71 8.73
CA GLY A 96 14.98 0.63 8.48
C GLY A 96 15.07 1.45 9.76
N PRO A 97 15.38 2.75 9.64
CA PRO A 97 15.63 3.62 10.79
C PRO A 97 14.35 4.21 11.41
N LEU A 98 13.18 4.09 10.76
CA LEU A 98 11.97 4.80 11.19
C LEU A 98 11.36 4.17 12.45
N ASN A 99 11.32 4.94 13.54
CA ASN A 99 10.77 4.55 14.81
C ASN A 99 9.27 4.89 14.93
N MET A 100 8.44 3.85 14.98
CA MET A 100 6.98 3.99 15.05
C MET A 100 6.47 4.52 16.40
N SER A 101 7.32 4.62 17.43
CA SER A 101 6.97 5.28 18.69
C SER A 101 7.03 6.81 18.60
N ASN A 102 7.73 7.35 17.59
CA ASN A 102 7.80 8.78 17.34
C ASN A 102 6.68 9.18 16.35
N GLU A 103 5.78 10.06 16.78
CA GLU A 103 4.64 10.50 15.97
C GLU A 103 5.05 11.15 14.64
N SER A 104 6.18 11.88 14.62
CA SER A 104 6.72 12.50 13.40
C SER A 104 7.18 11.46 12.37
N GLU A 105 7.82 10.40 12.84
CA GLU A 105 8.35 9.33 11.98
C GLU A 105 7.23 8.39 11.51
N ARG A 106 6.22 8.14 12.35
CA ARG A 106 4.99 7.45 11.94
C ARG A 106 4.23 8.21 10.85
N ASN A 107 4.15 9.54 10.97
CA ASN A 107 3.56 10.36 9.92
C ASN A 107 4.38 10.33 8.62
N THR A 108 5.70 10.20 8.73
CA THR A 108 6.60 10.01 7.58
C THR A 108 6.36 8.67 6.88
N GLU A 109 6.24 7.57 7.64
CA GLU A 109 5.93 6.23 7.10
C GLU A 109 4.57 6.18 6.40
N LYS A 110 3.54 6.79 6.98
CA LYS A 110 2.25 6.97 6.31
C LYS A 110 2.37 7.76 5.01
N LYS A 111 3.14 8.86 5.00
CA LYS A 111 3.37 9.65 3.78
C LYS A 111 4.07 8.83 2.70
N ILE A 112 5.11 8.07 3.05
CA ILE A 112 5.82 7.19 2.12
C ILE A 112 4.86 6.15 1.53
N THR A 113 4.05 5.50 2.36
CA THR A 113 3.06 4.51 1.89
C THR A 113 2.06 5.14 0.92
N ILE A 114 1.52 6.31 1.27
CA ILE A 114 0.59 7.06 0.40
C ILE A 114 1.27 7.48 -0.91
N GLU A 115 2.51 7.95 -0.86
CA GLU A 115 3.30 8.30 -2.06
C GLU A 115 3.54 7.07 -2.94
N LEU A 116 3.93 5.92 -2.38
CA LEU A 116 4.14 4.68 -3.13
C LEU A 116 2.84 4.20 -3.80
N VAL A 117 1.72 4.19 -3.06
CA VAL A 117 0.41 3.84 -3.61
C VAL A 117 0.01 4.83 -4.71
N SER A 118 0.21 6.14 -4.50
CA SER A 118 -0.14 7.18 -5.47
C SER A 118 0.71 7.08 -6.75
N ILE A 119 2.03 6.86 -6.62
CA ILE A 119 2.95 6.67 -7.74
C ILE A 119 2.57 5.41 -8.51
N SER A 120 2.23 4.31 -7.82
CA SER A 120 1.83 3.07 -8.47
C SER A 120 0.51 3.21 -9.25
N GLY A 121 -0.46 3.93 -8.70
CA GLY A 121 -1.70 4.31 -9.39
C GLY A 121 -1.43 5.22 -10.60
N PHE A 122 -0.54 6.20 -10.45
CA PHE A 122 -0.15 7.12 -11.52
C PHE A 122 0.56 6.41 -12.68
N LEU A 123 1.55 5.54 -12.39
CA LEU A 123 2.25 4.75 -13.41
C LEU A 123 1.30 3.81 -14.16
N PHE A 124 0.29 3.27 -13.48
CA PHE A 124 -0.74 2.44 -14.10
C PHE A 124 -1.65 3.27 -15.03
N LEU A 125 -2.10 4.46 -14.59
CA LEU A 125 -2.86 5.38 -15.43
C LEU A 125 -2.06 5.82 -16.66
N PHE A 126 -0.77 6.13 -16.49
CA PHE A 126 0.13 6.51 -17.58
C PHE A 126 0.29 5.41 -18.64
N LYS A 127 0.29 4.14 -18.22
CA LYS A 127 0.33 2.98 -19.13
C LYS A 127 -1.03 2.69 -19.77
N SER A 128 -2.12 2.93 -19.04
CA SER A 128 -3.48 2.58 -19.48
C SER A 128 -4.13 3.64 -20.36
N VAL A 129 -3.62 4.86 -20.35
CA VAL A 129 -3.97 5.90 -21.31
C VAL A 129 -2.88 5.92 -22.36
N SER A 130 -3.21 5.73 -23.63
CA SER A 130 -2.28 5.94 -24.75
C SER A 130 -2.01 7.44 -24.90
N VAL A 131 -1.35 8.03 -23.91
CA VAL A 131 -1.00 9.45 -23.92
C VAL A 131 0.21 9.60 -24.82
N ASN A 132 0.02 10.21 -25.98
CA ASN A 132 1.15 10.69 -26.74
C ASN A 132 1.77 11.86 -25.96
N ILE A 133 2.88 11.60 -25.25
CA ILE A 133 3.55 12.56 -24.37
C ILE A 133 4.04 13.81 -25.11
N PHE A 134 4.12 13.74 -26.43
CA PHE A 134 4.48 14.84 -27.32
C PHE A 134 3.28 15.60 -27.89
N SER A 135 2.04 15.19 -27.58
CA SER A 135 0.84 15.95 -27.93
C SER A 135 0.47 16.94 -26.83
N LEU A 136 -0.10 18.08 -27.24
CA LEU A 136 -0.58 19.13 -26.32
C LEU A 136 -1.56 18.57 -25.29
N GLU A 137 -2.44 17.67 -25.73
CA GLU A 137 -3.43 16.96 -24.90
C GLU A 137 -2.77 16.10 -23.82
N GLY A 138 -1.65 15.44 -24.16
CA GLY A 138 -0.89 14.63 -23.21
C GLY A 138 -0.20 15.46 -22.14
N VAL A 139 0.41 16.59 -22.52
CA VAL A 139 1.02 17.53 -21.58
C VAL A 139 -0.02 18.13 -20.63
N ILE A 140 -1.18 18.55 -21.16
CA ILE A 140 -2.30 19.06 -20.36
C ILE A 140 -2.81 18.00 -19.38
N THR A 141 -2.95 16.75 -19.83
CA THR A 141 -3.41 15.64 -18.98
C THR A 141 -2.42 15.36 -17.83
N ILE A 142 -1.12 15.39 -18.11
CA ILE A 142 -0.07 15.23 -17.09
C ILE A 142 -0.12 16.38 -16.07
N LEU A 143 -0.26 17.62 -16.54
CA LEU A 143 -0.37 18.79 -15.65
C LEU A 143 -1.61 18.72 -14.75
N ILE A 144 -2.76 18.30 -15.30
CA ILE A 144 -3.99 18.10 -14.53
C ILE A 144 -3.81 16.97 -13.51
N LEU A 145 -3.19 15.84 -13.88
CA LEU A 145 -2.98 14.72 -12.97
C LEU A 145 -2.02 15.08 -11.83
N ILE A 146 -0.91 15.77 -12.12
CA ILE A 146 0.03 16.27 -11.10
C ILE A 146 -0.69 17.28 -10.20
N PHE A 147 -1.48 18.19 -10.77
CA PHE A 147 -2.22 19.19 -10.01
C PHE A 147 -3.29 18.57 -9.11
N VAL A 148 -4.09 17.63 -9.62
CA VAL A 148 -5.12 16.93 -8.85
C VAL A 148 -4.50 16.05 -7.78
N GLY A 149 -3.44 15.30 -8.09
CA GLY A 149 -2.67 14.51 -7.11
C GLY A 149 -2.11 15.39 -5.99
N TYR A 150 -1.51 16.53 -6.33
CA TYR A 150 -1.02 17.51 -5.35
C TYR A 150 -2.14 18.15 -4.52
N MET A 151 -3.27 18.49 -5.13
CA MET A 151 -4.42 19.08 -4.44
C MET A 151 -5.09 18.09 -3.49
N LEU A 152 -5.20 16.82 -3.89
CA LEU A 152 -5.67 15.74 -3.02
C LEU A 152 -4.72 15.58 -1.84
N PHE A 153 -3.41 15.48 -2.09
CA PHE A 153 -2.39 15.39 -1.03
C PHE A 153 -2.45 16.55 -0.04
N LYS A 154 -2.46 17.80 -0.54
CA LYS A 154 -2.47 19.02 0.29
C LYS A 154 -3.72 19.13 1.15
N ASN A 155 -4.86 18.62 0.67
CA ASN A 155 -6.12 18.70 1.39
C ASN A 155 -6.47 17.42 2.14
N PHE A 156 -5.72 16.32 1.96
CA PHE A 156 -6.00 15.02 2.55
C PHE A 156 -6.04 15.08 4.08
N ASP A 157 -5.04 15.74 4.69
CA ASP A 157 -4.99 15.95 6.14
C ASP A 157 -6.21 16.72 6.66
N LYS A 158 -6.67 17.74 5.92
CA LYS A 158 -7.86 18.52 6.28
C LYS A 158 -9.15 17.72 6.13
N ILE A 159 -9.25 16.90 5.09
CA ILE A 159 -10.40 16.03 4.82
C ILE A 159 -10.49 14.94 5.90
N ILE A 160 -9.38 14.28 6.22
CA ILE A 160 -9.31 13.27 7.27
C ILE A 160 -9.64 13.88 8.63
N LYS A 161 -9.06 15.03 8.99
CA LYS A 161 -9.40 15.74 10.23
C LYS A 161 -10.88 16.13 10.31
N LYS A 162 -11.48 16.54 9.19
CA LYS A 162 -12.91 16.87 9.10
C LYS A 162 -13.79 15.62 9.26
N ILE A 163 -13.39 14.49 8.68
CA ILE A 163 -14.08 13.21 8.80
C ILE A 163 -14.01 12.71 10.25
N ILE A 164 -12.82 12.66 10.85
CA ILE A 164 -12.63 12.23 12.26
C ILE A 164 -13.49 13.09 13.20
N ARG A 165 -13.47 14.42 13.03
CA ARG A 165 -14.30 15.34 13.82
C ARG A 165 -15.81 15.12 13.64
N ASN A 166 -16.25 14.65 12.48
CA ASN A 166 -17.67 14.34 12.24
C ASN A 166 -18.10 12.98 12.80
N PHE A 167 -17.16 12.08 13.08
CA PHE A 167 -17.44 10.75 13.61
C PHE A 167 -17.27 10.60 15.13
N ASN A 168 -16.93 11.68 15.86
CA ASN A 168 -16.75 11.68 17.33
C ASN A 168 -15.93 10.48 17.85
N ILE A 169 -14.75 10.26 17.24
CA ILE A 169 -13.62 9.53 17.82
C ILE A 169 -12.48 10.53 17.98
#